data_AF-A0A956ANE5-F1
#
_entry.id   AF-A0A956ANE5-F1
#
_cell.length_a   1.000
_cell.length_b   1.000
_cell.length_c   1.000
_cell.angle_alpha   90.00
_cell.angle_beta   90.00
_cell.angle_gamma   90.00
#
_symmetry.space_group_name_H-M   'P 1'
#
loop_
_entity.id
_entity.type
_entity.pdbx_description
1 polymer ?
#
loop_
_entity_poly.entity_id
_entity_poly.type
_entity_poly.pdbx_seq_one_letter_code
_entity_poly.pdbx_strand_id
1 'polypeptide(L)'
;MKQSAEQAPIPSVQRKAAIALGAALDHSGHVDVAPIPDFDLDKTIFQTLEGAIPRHVIRTRIAKAVQWDRPKAESVEQAYQDARARFPLPKVDPALLKFMVEECDFDVEHADGSFLDHLYFGFEYGVQHYPEVSPLVLLLHSILGTGTNTFAMPADKIPALRALLTDFEWRHVEAFPSVLRLLYDLPLRRELRANLSRLDQLEGIDLHRVIDNEPISLSAEDLFVQLNYQLIHLVDFLPTSNWGTHQNDNSFIVFRDLHSLLSAAGRLSAKVDYAPSAGPKQREQQSFGGWLTTLIPAAMTERTSAASVRRFSERIGHSMTYTLRWK
;
A
#
# COMPACT_ATOMS: atom_id res chain seq x y z
N MET A 1 -15.35 17.37 8.30
CA MET A 1 -14.77 18.40 7.42
C MET A 1 -14.22 17.62 6.24
N LYS A 2 -14.62 17.94 5.00
CA LYS A 2 -14.10 17.23 3.82
C LYS A 2 -12.61 17.55 3.72
N GLN A 3 -11.77 16.53 3.57
CA GLN A 3 -10.35 16.76 3.38
C GLN A 3 -10.11 17.40 2.00
N SER A 4 -9.04 18.17 1.88
CA SER A 4 -8.62 18.78 0.62
C SER A 4 -7.20 18.30 0.29
N ALA A 5 -6.98 17.90 -0.97
CA ALA A 5 -5.65 17.55 -1.43
C ALA A 5 -4.66 18.73 -1.32
N GLU A 6 -5.13 19.97 -1.22
CA GLU A 6 -4.29 21.16 -0.97
C GLU A 6 -3.69 21.22 0.44
N GLN A 7 -4.26 20.47 1.39
CA GLN A 7 -3.82 20.45 2.79
C GLN A 7 -3.24 19.09 3.11
N ALA A 8 -1.90 19.02 3.20
CA ALA A 8 -1.22 17.83 3.67
C ALA A 8 -1.72 17.47 5.08
N PRO A 9 -2.27 16.26 5.29
CA PRO A 9 -2.76 15.84 6.59
C PRO A 9 -1.59 15.59 7.55
N ILE A 10 -1.87 15.65 8.85
CA ILE A 10 -0.86 15.32 9.86
C ILE A 10 -0.73 13.80 9.95
N PRO A 11 0.45 13.20 9.70
CA PRO A 11 0.56 11.76 9.73
C PRO A 11 0.39 11.21 11.16
N SER A 12 -0.13 9.98 11.26
CA SER A 12 -0.20 9.25 12.53
C SER A 12 1.20 8.99 13.09
N VAL A 13 1.31 8.69 14.40
CA VAL A 13 2.60 8.38 15.04
C VAL A 13 3.30 7.21 14.33
N GLN A 14 2.57 6.19 13.88
CA GLN A 14 3.14 5.08 13.12
C GLN A 14 3.74 5.54 11.78
N ARG A 15 3.00 6.34 11.00
CA ARG A 15 3.47 6.89 9.72
C ARG A 15 4.69 7.77 9.91
N LYS A 16 4.68 8.62 10.94
CA LYS A 16 5.83 9.45 11.34
C LYS A 16 7.06 8.61 11.65
N ALA A 17 6.91 7.50 12.40
CA ALA A 17 8.03 6.60 12.70
C ALA A 17 8.61 5.97 11.43
N ALA A 18 7.75 5.50 10.53
CA ALA A 18 8.17 4.90 9.26
C ALA A 18 8.89 5.93 8.35
N ILE A 19 8.33 7.14 8.20
CA ILE A 19 8.94 8.24 7.43
C ILE A 19 10.27 8.68 8.05
N ALA A 20 10.34 8.84 9.37
CA ALA A 20 11.57 9.31 10.01
C ALA A 20 12.73 8.31 9.81
N LEU A 21 12.44 7.02 9.88
CA LEU A 21 13.46 5.97 9.92
C LEU A 21 13.73 5.32 8.55
N GLY A 22 12.79 5.40 7.61
CA GLY A 22 12.85 4.66 6.35
C GLY A 22 12.71 3.16 6.60
N ALA A 23 11.78 2.79 7.47
CA ALA A 23 11.69 1.44 8.01
C ALA A 23 10.24 0.99 8.23
N ALA A 24 10.01 -0.31 8.05
CA ALA A 24 8.86 -1.02 8.59
C ALA A 24 9.21 -1.52 9.99
N LEU A 25 8.41 -1.19 11.00
CA LEU A 25 8.75 -1.40 12.42
C LEU A 25 7.62 -2.09 13.21
N ASP A 26 8.00 -3.05 14.04
CA ASP A 26 7.14 -3.61 15.09
C ASP A 26 7.28 -2.77 16.37
N HIS A 27 6.21 -2.11 16.80
CA HIS A 27 6.19 -1.28 18.00
C HIS A 27 5.71 -2.01 19.27
N SER A 28 5.71 -3.35 19.27
CA SER A 28 5.40 -4.16 20.46
C SER A 28 6.10 -3.66 21.72
N GLY A 29 5.32 -3.51 22.79
CA GLY A 29 5.80 -3.02 24.08
C GLY A 29 5.77 -1.49 24.25
N HIS A 30 5.51 -0.74 23.18
CA HIS A 30 5.37 0.73 23.22
C HIS A 30 3.98 1.24 22.81
N VAL A 31 3.09 0.34 22.42
CA VAL A 31 1.72 0.66 22.03
C VAL A 31 0.74 -0.30 22.70
N ASP A 32 -0.39 0.24 23.13
CA ASP A 32 -1.58 -0.52 23.51
C ASP A 32 -2.54 -0.58 22.33
N VAL A 33 -2.92 -1.79 21.94
CA VAL A 33 -3.82 -2.04 20.81
C VAL A 33 -5.11 -2.67 21.31
N ALA A 34 -6.24 -2.04 20.98
CA ALA A 34 -7.56 -2.51 21.39
C ALA A 34 -8.57 -2.43 20.24
N PRO A 35 -9.59 -3.30 20.19
CA PRO A 35 -10.65 -3.20 19.20
C PRO A 35 -11.43 -1.88 19.33
N ILE A 36 -11.80 -1.26 18.20
CA ILE A 36 -12.70 -0.11 18.19
C ILE A 36 -14.13 -0.61 18.45
N PRO A 37 -14.82 -0.13 19.51
CA PRO A 37 -16.22 -0.45 19.75
C PRO A 37 -17.10 -0.02 18.58
N ASP A 38 -18.08 -0.86 18.21
CA ASP A 38 -19.08 -0.56 17.18
C ASP A 38 -18.52 -0.18 15.80
N PHE A 39 -17.30 -0.62 15.48
CA PHE A 39 -16.70 -0.36 14.17
C PHE A 39 -17.57 -0.91 13.03
N ASP A 40 -17.92 -0.04 12.09
CA ASP A 40 -18.78 -0.33 10.95
C ASP A 40 -17.94 -0.46 9.66
N LEU A 41 -17.86 -1.68 9.15
CA LEU A 41 -17.08 -1.98 7.94
C LEU A 41 -17.68 -1.33 6.69
N ASP A 42 -18.99 -1.07 6.68
CA ASP A 42 -19.70 -0.51 5.52
C ASP A 42 -19.43 0.99 5.34
N LYS A 43 -18.76 1.63 6.30
CA LYS A 43 -18.26 3.01 6.18
C LYS A 43 -16.83 3.09 5.63
N THR A 44 -16.34 2.02 5.02
CA THR A 44 -14.97 1.91 4.48
C THR A 44 -14.98 1.33 3.06
N ILE A 45 -13.83 1.32 2.38
CA ILE A 45 -13.63 0.59 1.11
C ILE A 45 -14.10 -0.85 1.11
N PHE A 46 -14.13 -1.47 2.28
CA PHE A 46 -14.52 -2.86 2.41
C PHE A 46 -16.04 -3.06 2.41
N GLN A 47 -16.85 -2.01 2.16
CA GLN A 47 -18.30 -2.15 1.96
C GLN A 47 -18.64 -3.13 0.83
N THR A 48 -17.81 -3.20 -0.21
CA THR A 48 -17.98 -4.11 -1.35
C THR A 48 -17.47 -5.53 -1.09
N LEU A 49 -16.84 -5.77 0.07
CA LEU A 49 -16.34 -7.09 0.45
C LEU A 49 -17.51 -8.02 0.81
N GLU A 50 -17.57 -9.16 0.15
CA GLU A 50 -18.64 -10.15 0.34
C GLU A 50 -18.27 -11.29 1.28
N GLY A 51 -19.28 -11.80 1.97
CA GLY A 51 -19.20 -12.97 2.83
C GLY A 51 -18.88 -12.66 4.29
N ALA A 52 -19.56 -13.34 5.21
CA ALA A 52 -19.44 -13.09 6.65
C ALA A 52 -18.02 -13.36 7.18
N ILE A 53 -17.36 -14.41 6.69
CA ILE A 53 -16.01 -14.79 7.15
C ILE A 53 -14.94 -13.77 6.68
N PRO A 54 -14.81 -13.45 5.38
CA PRO A 54 -13.86 -12.41 4.93
C PRO A 54 -14.09 -11.06 5.61
N ARG A 55 -15.35 -10.63 5.74
CA ARG A 55 -15.70 -9.39 6.43
C ARG A 55 -15.32 -9.41 7.90
N HIS A 56 -15.55 -10.53 8.60
CA HIS A 56 -15.12 -10.67 9.99
C HIS A 56 -13.59 -10.57 10.13
N VAL A 57 -12.84 -11.27 9.27
CA VAL A 57 -11.37 -11.22 9.27
C VAL A 57 -10.86 -9.80 9.04
N ILE A 58 -11.33 -9.12 7.99
CA ILE A 58 -10.92 -7.74 7.71
C ILE A 58 -11.29 -6.81 8.85
N ARG A 59 -12.52 -6.89 9.38
CA ARG A 59 -12.94 -6.10 10.55
C ARG A 59 -11.99 -6.31 11.73
N THR A 60 -11.63 -7.55 12.07
CA THR A 60 -10.72 -7.81 13.20
C THR A 60 -9.29 -7.29 12.99
N ARG A 61 -8.87 -7.06 11.74
CA ARG A 61 -7.55 -6.53 11.41
C ARG A 61 -7.52 -5.01 11.47
N ILE A 62 -8.54 -4.35 10.92
CA ILE A 62 -8.56 -2.89 10.75
C ILE A 62 -9.27 -2.15 11.89
N ALA A 63 -10.20 -2.79 12.60
CA ALA A 63 -10.98 -2.16 13.67
C ALA A 63 -10.16 -2.08 14.97
N LYS A 64 -9.01 -1.43 14.93
CA LYS A 64 -8.06 -1.33 16.05
C LYS A 64 -7.75 0.13 16.34
N ALA A 65 -7.93 0.52 17.60
CA ALA A 65 -7.38 1.74 18.15
C ALA A 65 -5.97 1.47 18.67
N VAL A 66 -5.06 2.40 18.42
CA VAL A 66 -3.66 2.31 18.87
C VAL A 66 -3.37 3.51 19.76
N GLN A 67 -3.00 3.23 21.01
CA GLN A 67 -2.52 4.22 21.95
C GLN A 67 -1.01 4.04 22.14
N TRP A 68 -0.25 5.12 22.00
CA TRP A 68 1.20 5.09 22.14
C TRP A 68 1.64 5.50 23.54
N ASP A 69 2.71 4.86 24.03
CA ASP A 69 3.46 5.35 25.18
C ASP A 69 3.93 6.77 24.89
N ARG A 70 3.58 7.72 25.77
CA ARG A 70 3.88 9.14 25.57
C ARG A 70 5.37 9.41 25.26
N PRO A 71 6.35 8.85 26.00
CA PRO A 71 7.76 9.07 25.69
C PRO A 71 8.14 8.56 24.29
N LYS A 72 7.54 7.46 23.83
CA LYS A 72 7.79 6.91 22.50
C LYS A 72 7.19 7.81 21.41
N ALA A 73 5.95 8.27 21.60
CA ALA A 73 5.30 9.18 20.67
C ALA A 73 6.06 10.51 20.54
N GLU A 74 6.52 11.09 21.65
CA GLU A 74 7.33 12.32 21.66
C GLU A 74 8.67 12.12 20.94
N SER A 75 9.36 10.99 21.17
CA SER A 75 10.60 10.66 20.46
C SER A 75 10.38 10.48 18.95
N VAL A 76 9.28 9.86 18.54
CA VAL A 76 8.92 9.71 17.12
C VAL A 76 8.59 11.06 16.49
N GLU A 77 7.86 11.91 17.20
CA GLU A 77 7.56 13.28 16.75
C GLU A 77 8.84 14.05 16.49
N GLN A 78 9.79 14.05 17.43
CA GLN A 78 11.05 14.74 17.26
C GLN A 78 11.83 14.22 16.04
N ALA A 79 11.95 12.90 15.91
CA ALA A 79 12.65 12.28 14.78
C ALA A 79 12.00 12.63 13.43
N TYR A 80 10.66 12.70 13.40
CA TYR A 80 9.91 13.13 12.22
C TYR A 80 10.16 14.59 11.88
N GLN A 81 10.10 15.49 12.86
CA GLN A 81 10.38 16.91 12.64
C GLN A 81 11.81 17.15 12.15
N ASP A 82 12.79 16.45 12.73
CA ASP A 82 14.19 16.49 12.28
C ASP A 82 14.33 16.00 10.83
N ALA A 83 13.62 14.92 10.48
CA ALA A 83 13.60 14.39 9.12
C ALA A 83 12.96 15.37 8.12
N ARG A 84 11.84 16.01 8.45
CA ARG A 84 11.18 17.02 7.60
C ARG A 84 11.99 18.29 7.45
N ALA A 85 12.71 18.72 8.48
CA ALA A 85 13.64 19.83 8.39
C ALA A 85 14.79 19.55 7.42
N ARG A 86 15.25 18.29 7.35
CA ARG A 86 16.33 17.87 6.45
C ARG A 86 15.86 17.58 5.02
N PHE A 87 14.65 17.05 4.87
CA PHE A 87 14.06 16.64 3.60
C PHE A 87 12.71 17.34 3.40
N PRO A 88 12.72 18.62 3.01
CA PRO A 88 11.48 19.36 2.78
C PRO A 88 10.70 18.75 1.62
N LEU A 89 9.37 18.75 1.73
CA LEU A 89 8.51 18.25 0.65
C LEU A 89 8.61 19.16 -0.58
N PRO A 90 8.74 18.59 -1.79
CA PRO A 90 8.65 19.36 -3.00
C PRO A 90 7.24 19.93 -3.15
N LYS A 91 7.12 21.09 -3.79
CA LYS A 91 5.82 21.67 -4.12
C LYS A 91 5.15 20.80 -5.18
N VAL A 92 3.90 20.42 -4.92
CA VAL A 92 3.04 19.80 -5.93
C VAL A 92 2.50 20.90 -6.85
N ASP A 93 2.42 20.63 -8.15
CA ASP A 93 1.88 21.58 -9.13
C ASP A 93 0.44 22.00 -8.73
N PRO A 94 0.14 23.30 -8.62
CA PRO A 94 -1.21 23.77 -8.30
C PRO A 94 -2.30 23.25 -9.25
N ALA A 95 -2.00 23.04 -10.53
CA ALA A 95 -2.94 22.48 -11.49
C ALA A 95 -3.26 21.01 -11.18
N LEU A 96 -2.27 20.24 -10.73
CA LEU A 96 -2.47 18.86 -10.26
C LEU A 96 -3.28 18.82 -8.97
N LEU A 97 -2.95 19.68 -7.99
CA LEU A 97 -3.73 19.78 -6.75
C LEU A 97 -5.18 20.17 -7.02
N LYS A 98 -5.41 21.14 -7.92
CA LYS A 98 -6.73 21.54 -8.36
C LYS A 98 -7.49 20.37 -8.99
N PHE A 99 -6.84 19.61 -9.88
CA PHE A 99 -7.42 18.40 -10.45
C PHE A 99 -7.81 17.39 -9.35
N MET A 100 -6.92 17.13 -8.40
CA MET A 100 -7.20 16.23 -7.27
C MET A 100 -8.38 16.71 -6.41
N VAL A 101 -8.58 18.02 -6.24
CA VAL A 101 -9.70 18.56 -5.46
C VAL A 101 -11.02 18.53 -6.24
N GLU A 102 -10.99 18.90 -7.51
CA GLU A 102 -12.20 19.14 -8.31
C GLU A 102 -12.69 17.90 -9.05
N GLU A 103 -11.78 17.00 -9.44
CA GLU A 103 -12.06 15.88 -10.35
C GLU A 103 -11.92 14.50 -9.67
N CYS A 104 -11.40 14.46 -8.44
CA CYS A 104 -11.30 13.22 -7.66
C CYS A 104 -12.22 13.24 -6.44
N ASP A 105 -12.88 12.11 -6.20
CA ASP A 105 -13.60 11.80 -4.98
C ASP A 105 -12.71 10.93 -4.08
N PHE A 106 -12.18 11.53 -3.02
CA PHE A 106 -11.39 10.83 -2.00
C PHE A 106 -12.20 10.40 -0.79
N ASP A 107 -13.48 10.79 -0.72
CA ASP A 107 -14.38 10.41 0.37
C ASP A 107 -14.94 8.99 0.18
N VAL A 108 -14.86 8.44 -1.04
CA VAL A 108 -15.33 7.08 -1.39
C VAL A 108 -14.47 5.95 -0.82
N GLU A 109 -13.22 6.22 -0.41
CA GLU A 109 -12.31 5.16 0.05
C GLU A 109 -12.37 4.94 1.57
N HIS A 110 -12.34 6.02 2.34
CA HIS A 110 -12.54 5.95 3.77
C HIS A 110 -13.45 7.09 4.21
N ALA A 111 -14.65 6.77 4.73
CA ALA A 111 -15.60 7.79 5.18
C ALA A 111 -15.06 8.64 6.37
N ASP A 112 -13.91 8.26 6.93
CA ASP A 112 -13.18 8.99 7.98
C ASP A 112 -12.06 9.91 7.43
N GLY A 113 -11.83 9.95 6.11
CA GLY A 113 -10.77 10.75 5.48
C GLY A 113 -9.39 10.10 5.53
N SER A 114 -9.20 8.84 5.92
CA SER A 114 -7.84 8.28 5.99
C SER A 114 -7.15 8.06 4.62
N PHE A 115 -7.84 8.31 3.49
CA PHE A 115 -7.28 8.09 2.15
C PHE A 115 -6.21 9.11 1.74
N LEU A 116 -6.44 10.42 1.90
CA LEU A 116 -5.40 11.39 1.60
C LEU A 116 -4.20 11.21 2.54
N ASP A 117 -4.44 10.81 3.79
CA ASP A 117 -3.36 10.51 4.72
C ASP A 117 -2.48 9.34 4.23
N HIS A 118 -3.07 8.36 3.56
CA HIS A 118 -2.37 7.25 2.93
C HIS A 118 -1.54 7.70 1.72
N LEU A 119 -2.12 8.52 0.84
CA LEU A 119 -1.42 9.08 -0.32
C LEU A 119 -0.24 9.97 0.11
N TYR A 120 -0.47 10.86 1.08
CA TYR A 120 0.57 11.73 1.62
C TYR A 120 1.65 10.94 2.36
N PHE A 121 1.31 9.88 3.11
CA PHE A 121 2.32 8.99 3.67
C PHE A 121 3.29 8.47 2.60
N GLY A 122 2.76 7.94 1.49
CA GLY A 122 3.58 7.45 0.39
C GLY A 122 4.45 8.55 -0.21
N PHE A 123 3.86 9.71 -0.51
CA PHE A 123 4.59 10.87 -1.03
C PHE A 123 5.74 11.30 -0.11
N GLU A 124 5.45 11.48 1.19
CA GLU A 124 6.41 11.91 2.19
C GLU A 124 7.57 10.92 2.39
N TYR A 125 7.26 9.62 2.36
CA TYR A 125 8.24 8.55 2.45
C TYR A 125 9.11 8.51 1.20
N GLY A 126 8.50 8.57 0.01
CA GLY A 126 9.20 8.55 -1.28
C GLY A 126 10.21 9.68 -1.43
N VAL A 127 9.84 10.91 -1.05
CA VAL A 127 10.74 12.08 -1.07
C VAL A 127 12.05 11.81 -0.31
N GLN A 128 11.97 11.12 0.82
CA GLN A 128 13.12 10.92 1.70
C GLN A 128 13.90 9.64 1.40
N HIS A 129 13.20 8.56 1.07
CA HIS A 129 13.75 7.20 1.04
C HIS A 129 13.72 6.54 -0.33
N TYR A 130 13.21 7.25 -1.35
CA TYR A 130 13.36 6.83 -2.74
C TYR A 130 13.50 8.05 -3.69
N PRO A 131 14.46 8.95 -3.43
CA PRO A 131 14.56 10.24 -4.11
C PRO A 131 14.99 10.16 -5.59
N GLU A 132 15.46 9.00 -6.05
CA GLU A 132 15.93 8.79 -7.42
C GLU A 132 14.80 8.80 -8.45
N VAL A 133 13.54 8.64 -8.00
CA VAL A 133 12.35 8.59 -8.85
C VAL A 133 11.27 9.54 -8.32
N SER A 134 10.28 9.89 -9.15
CA SER A 134 9.28 10.89 -8.77
C SER A 134 8.37 10.42 -7.61
N PRO A 135 8.35 11.12 -6.47
CA PRO A 135 7.45 10.78 -5.37
C PRO A 135 5.98 11.08 -5.70
N LEU A 136 5.70 11.86 -6.75
CA LEU A 136 4.32 12.13 -7.19
C LEU A 136 3.58 10.86 -7.60
N VAL A 137 4.30 9.82 -8.04
CA VAL A 137 3.68 8.50 -8.27
C VAL A 137 3.01 8.00 -6.99
N LEU A 138 3.66 8.10 -5.83
CA LEU A 138 3.10 7.69 -4.54
C LEU A 138 2.04 8.65 -4.01
N LEU A 139 1.97 9.89 -4.49
CA LEU A 139 0.83 10.77 -4.18
C LEU A 139 -0.43 10.36 -4.96
N LEU A 140 -0.27 9.75 -6.15
CA LEU A 140 -1.37 9.48 -7.08
C LEU A 140 -1.68 7.98 -7.23
N HIS A 141 -0.95 7.11 -6.53
CA HIS A 141 -0.85 5.68 -6.82
C HIS A 141 -2.18 4.90 -6.78
N SER A 142 -3.19 5.40 -6.07
CA SER A 142 -4.51 4.75 -5.94
C SER A 142 -5.64 5.53 -6.64
N ILE A 143 -5.35 6.63 -7.34
CA ILE A 143 -6.39 7.45 -8.02
C ILE A 143 -7.13 6.65 -9.10
N LEU A 144 -6.39 5.83 -9.84
CA LEU A 144 -6.91 4.98 -10.92
C LEU A 144 -7.42 3.62 -10.45
N GLY A 145 -7.55 3.43 -9.15
CA GLY A 145 -8.19 2.25 -8.58
C GLY A 145 -7.50 1.72 -7.34
N THR A 146 -8.33 1.09 -6.53
CA THR A 146 -7.93 0.45 -5.28
C THR A 146 -8.07 -1.07 -5.37
N GLY A 147 -7.70 -1.77 -4.29
CA GLY A 147 -7.91 -3.21 -4.17
C GLY A 147 -9.38 -3.66 -4.24
N THR A 148 -10.36 -2.76 -4.07
CA THR A 148 -11.79 -3.08 -3.91
C THR A 148 -12.71 -2.50 -4.99
N ASN A 149 -12.15 -2.12 -6.15
CA ASN A 149 -12.86 -1.46 -7.27
C ASN A 149 -13.45 -0.07 -6.93
N THR A 150 -12.89 0.60 -5.93
CA THR A 150 -13.13 2.04 -5.74
C THR A 150 -12.13 2.81 -6.60
N PHE A 151 -12.61 3.85 -7.29
CA PHE A 151 -11.82 4.72 -8.15
C PHE A 151 -12.06 6.16 -7.72
N ALA A 152 -11.00 6.94 -7.54
CA ALA A 152 -11.13 8.33 -7.15
C ALA A 152 -11.68 9.19 -8.30
N MET A 153 -11.45 8.79 -9.54
CA MET A 153 -11.97 9.50 -10.72
C MET A 153 -12.48 8.50 -11.77
N PRO A 154 -13.40 8.90 -12.65
CA PRO A 154 -13.83 8.07 -13.76
C PRO A 154 -12.79 8.05 -14.90
N ALA A 155 -12.87 7.03 -15.76
CA ALA A 155 -11.88 6.79 -16.83
C ALA A 155 -11.81 7.92 -17.88
N ASP A 156 -12.90 8.66 -18.11
CA ASP A 156 -12.93 9.78 -19.06
C ASP A 156 -12.03 10.96 -18.63
N LYS A 157 -11.59 10.99 -17.36
CA LYS A 157 -10.67 12.01 -16.83
C LYS A 157 -9.19 11.67 -17.03
N ILE A 158 -8.88 10.46 -17.52
CA ILE A 158 -7.50 10.02 -17.78
C ILE A 158 -6.70 10.99 -18.67
N PRO A 159 -7.23 11.49 -19.80
CA PRO A 159 -6.48 12.43 -20.63
C PRO A 159 -6.10 13.73 -19.90
N ALA A 160 -6.99 14.21 -19.02
CA ALA A 160 -6.75 15.41 -18.22
C ALA A 160 -5.68 15.18 -17.14
N LEU A 161 -5.74 14.06 -16.41
CA LEU A 161 -4.71 13.68 -15.45
C LEU A 161 -3.35 13.50 -16.14
N ARG A 162 -3.30 12.75 -17.24
CA ARG A 162 -2.06 12.48 -17.98
C ARG A 162 -1.38 13.76 -18.47
N ALA A 163 -2.15 14.77 -18.88
CA ALA A 163 -1.61 16.05 -19.32
C ALA A 163 -0.90 16.85 -18.20
N LEU A 164 -1.11 16.48 -16.94
CA LEU A 164 -0.50 17.10 -15.76
C LEU A 164 0.74 16.33 -15.26
N LEU A 165 1.10 15.23 -15.92
CA LEU A 165 2.17 14.32 -15.50
C LEU A 165 3.23 14.20 -16.58
N THR A 166 4.46 13.91 -16.15
CA THR A 166 5.49 13.43 -17.07
C THR A 166 5.17 12.02 -17.57
N ASP A 167 5.76 11.61 -18.69
CA ASP A 167 5.59 10.24 -19.22
C ASP A 167 6.03 9.16 -18.22
N PHE A 168 7.06 9.46 -17.42
CA PHE A 168 7.52 8.57 -16.35
C PHE A 168 6.46 8.42 -15.26
N GLU A 169 5.95 9.53 -14.73
CA GLU A 169 4.94 9.52 -13.67
C GLU A 169 3.67 8.83 -14.14
N TRP A 170 3.18 9.17 -15.34
CA TRP A 170 2.00 8.54 -15.91
C TRP A 170 2.14 7.01 -16.00
N ARG A 171 3.26 6.53 -16.55
CA ARG A 171 3.53 5.08 -16.70
C ARG A 171 3.40 4.33 -15.37
N HIS A 172 3.91 4.90 -14.29
CA HIS A 172 3.89 4.27 -12.98
C HIS A 172 2.54 4.44 -12.26
N VAL A 173 1.88 5.59 -12.43
CA VAL A 173 0.54 5.85 -11.88
C VAL A 173 -0.48 4.91 -12.51
N GLU A 174 -0.45 4.71 -13.83
CA GLU A 174 -1.40 3.85 -14.53
C GLU A 174 -1.18 2.36 -14.25
N ALA A 175 0.08 1.94 -14.05
CA ALA A 175 0.42 0.55 -13.73
C ALA A 175 0.17 0.18 -12.26
N PHE A 176 0.05 1.16 -11.35
CA PHE A 176 0.08 0.90 -9.92
C PHE A 176 -1.03 -0.03 -9.43
N PRO A 177 -2.32 0.24 -9.72
CA PRO A 177 -3.38 -0.64 -9.25
C PRO A 177 -3.24 -2.06 -9.81
N SER A 178 -2.78 -2.19 -11.05
CA SER A 178 -2.63 -3.49 -11.71
C SER A 178 -1.50 -4.32 -11.10
N VAL A 179 -0.33 -3.71 -10.88
CA VAL A 179 0.80 -4.42 -10.24
C VAL A 179 0.46 -4.82 -8.82
N LEU A 180 -0.24 -3.98 -8.05
CA LEU A 180 -0.74 -4.34 -6.72
C LEU A 180 -1.63 -5.59 -6.76
N ARG A 181 -2.58 -5.65 -7.70
CA ARG A 181 -3.45 -6.83 -7.87
C ARG A 181 -2.66 -8.08 -8.24
N LEU A 182 -1.70 -7.97 -9.16
CA LEU A 182 -0.85 -9.10 -9.55
C LEU A 182 0.01 -9.62 -8.39
N LEU A 183 0.49 -8.74 -7.51
CA LEU A 183 1.19 -9.14 -6.29
C LEU A 183 0.28 -9.93 -5.35
N TYR A 184 -0.97 -9.49 -5.16
CA TYR A 184 -1.93 -10.24 -4.35
C TYR A 184 -2.38 -11.57 -4.99
N ASP A 185 -2.31 -11.71 -6.32
CA ASP A 185 -2.80 -12.90 -7.01
C ASP A 185 -1.92 -14.15 -6.86
N LEU A 186 -0.61 -13.97 -6.57
CA LEU A 186 0.46 -14.99 -6.40
C LEU A 186 1.31 -15.34 -7.63
N PRO A 187 0.78 -15.61 -8.85
CA PRO A 187 1.58 -16.08 -9.98
C PRO A 187 2.80 -15.22 -10.28
N LEU A 188 2.65 -13.88 -10.33
CA LEU A 188 3.74 -12.97 -10.62
C LEU A 188 4.91 -13.13 -9.63
N ARG A 189 4.61 -13.15 -8.32
CA ARG A 189 5.62 -13.32 -7.27
C ARG A 189 6.32 -14.67 -7.39
N ARG A 190 5.58 -15.74 -7.70
CA ARG A 190 6.15 -17.09 -7.90
C ARG A 190 7.04 -17.16 -9.13
N GLU A 191 6.61 -16.57 -10.24
CA GLU A 191 7.36 -16.59 -11.50
C GLU A 191 8.66 -15.78 -11.38
N LEU A 192 8.62 -14.59 -10.80
CA LEU A 192 9.81 -13.79 -10.52
C LEU A 192 10.79 -14.55 -9.61
N ARG A 193 10.29 -15.25 -8.58
CA ARG A 193 11.11 -16.10 -7.70
C ARG A 193 11.74 -17.28 -8.44
N ALA A 194 10.95 -17.99 -9.24
CA ALA A 194 11.43 -19.13 -10.02
C ALA A 194 12.51 -18.73 -11.03
N ASN A 195 12.55 -17.46 -11.44
CA ASN A 195 13.50 -16.92 -12.41
C ASN A 195 14.56 -15.97 -11.78
N LEU A 196 14.75 -16.00 -10.46
CA LEU A 196 15.71 -15.12 -9.76
C LEU A 196 17.11 -15.10 -10.40
N SER A 197 17.60 -16.26 -10.84
CA SER A 197 18.93 -16.43 -11.42
C SER A 197 19.10 -15.81 -12.81
N ARG A 198 18.02 -15.38 -13.46
CA ARG A 198 18.04 -14.84 -14.82
C ARG A 198 17.27 -13.52 -14.97
N LEU A 199 17.02 -12.81 -13.87
CA LEU A 199 16.30 -11.52 -13.89
C LEU A 199 16.99 -10.43 -14.73
N ASP A 200 18.28 -10.58 -15.01
CA ASP A 200 19.04 -9.75 -15.95
C ASP A 200 18.61 -9.94 -17.42
N GLN A 201 17.96 -11.08 -17.73
CA GLN A 201 17.37 -11.38 -19.04
C GLN A 201 15.93 -10.89 -19.17
N LEU A 202 15.32 -10.40 -18.09
CA LEU A 202 13.97 -9.84 -18.14
C LEU A 202 13.99 -8.56 -18.98
N GLU A 203 13.08 -8.48 -19.95
CA GLU A 203 12.90 -7.29 -20.78
C GLU A 203 11.76 -6.40 -20.28
N GLY A 204 10.73 -7.00 -19.70
CA GLY A 204 9.57 -6.26 -19.23
C GLY A 204 8.37 -7.13 -18.88
N ILE A 205 7.25 -6.47 -18.64
CA ILE A 205 5.95 -7.08 -18.38
C ILE A 205 4.89 -6.38 -19.21
N ASP A 206 3.99 -7.16 -19.79
CA ASP A 206 2.76 -6.67 -20.41
C ASP A 206 1.57 -7.10 -19.53
N LEU A 207 0.65 -6.18 -19.26
CA LEU A 207 -0.51 -6.35 -18.37
C LEU A 207 -1.65 -5.41 -18.80
N HIS A 208 -2.71 -5.32 -18.00
CA HIS A 208 -3.88 -4.46 -18.30
C HIS A 208 -4.13 -3.47 -17.17
N ARG A 209 -4.60 -2.27 -17.50
CA ARG A 209 -4.97 -1.21 -16.56
C ARG A 209 -6.26 -1.55 -15.83
N VAL A 210 -6.32 -1.31 -14.53
CA VAL A 210 -7.49 -1.71 -13.72
C VAL A 210 -8.80 -1.03 -14.15
N ILE A 211 -8.78 0.28 -14.40
CA ILE A 211 -10.02 1.07 -14.55
C ILE A 211 -10.78 0.80 -15.84
N ASP A 212 -10.09 0.47 -16.94
CA ASP A 212 -10.66 0.36 -18.28
C ASP A 212 -10.05 -0.77 -19.13
N ASN A 213 -9.18 -1.60 -18.54
CA ASN A 213 -8.56 -2.76 -19.18
C ASN A 213 -7.66 -2.42 -20.38
N GLU A 214 -7.23 -1.16 -20.54
CA GLU A 214 -6.25 -0.80 -21.57
C GLU A 214 -4.90 -1.51 -21.35
N PRO A 215 -4.21 -1.98 -22.40
CA PRO A 215 -2.93 -2.66 -22.26
C PRO A 215 -1.84 -1.71 -21.77
N ILE A 216 -0.99 -2.20 -20.87
CA ILE A 216 0.17 -1.50 -20.33
C ILE A 216 1.40 -2.38 -20.56
N SER A 217 2.49 -1.77 -21.00
CA SER A 217 3.81 -2.39 -21.06
C SER A 217 4.80 -1.63 -20.20
N LEU A 218 5.50 -2.33 -19.31
CA LEU A 218 6.62 -1.80 -18.55
C LEU A 218 7.91 -2.46 -19.03
N SER A 219 9.01 -1.69 -19.09
CA SER A 219 10.35 -2.29 -19.19
C SER A 219 10.67 -3.04 -17.89
N ALA A 220 11.72 -3.86 -17.91
CA ALA A 220 12.20 -4.52 -16.69
C ALA A 220 12.62 -3.49 -15.63
N GLU A 221 13.26 -2.40 -16.04
CA GLU A 221 13.63 -1.30 -15.13
C GLU A 221 12.39 -0.67 -14.50
N ASP A 222 11.39 -0.30 -15.31
CA ASP A 222 10.14 0.27 -14.81
C ASP A 222 9.40 -0.72 -13.89
N LEU A 223 9.42 -2.02 -14.18
CA LEU A 223 8.82 -3.02 -13.29
C LEU A 223 9.49 -3.01 -11.91
N PHE A 224 10.82 -3.01 -11.85
CA PHE A 224 11.50 -2.97 -10.55
C PHE A 224 11.29 -1.65 -9.81
N VAL A 225 11.20 -0.52 -10.52
CA VAL A 225 10.78 0.76 -9.93
C VAL A 225 9.38 0.63 -9.34
N GLN A 226 8.45 0.05 -10.09
CA GLN A 226 7.08 -0.16 -9.64
C GLN A 226 7.00 -1.05 -8.40
N LEU A 227 7.78 -2.13 -8.36
CA LEU A 227 7.85 -3.03 -7.21
C LEU A 227 8.39 -2.33 -5.96
N ASN A 228 9.31 -1.38 -6.09
CA ASN A 228 9.76 -0.56 -4.96
C ASN A 228 8.67 0.41 -4.48
N TYR A 229 7.89 1.01 -5.38
CA TYR A 229 6.71 1.80 -4.98
C TYR A 229 5.68 0.96 -4.23
N GLN A 230 5.41 -0.27 -4.69
CA GLN A 230 4.52 -1.20 -4.00
C GLN A 230 5.04 -1.57 -2.62
N LEU A 231 6.36 -1.76 -2.48
CA LEU A 231 6.97 -2.04 -1.19
C LEU A 231 6.76 -0.90 -0.19
N ILE A 232 6.96 0.36 -0.61
CA ILE A 232 6.70 1.55 0.23
C ILE A 232 5.22 1.62 0.60
N HIS A 233 4.32 1.47 -0.37
CA HIS A 233 2.88 1.48 -0.16
C HIS A 233 2.43 0.46 0.88
N LEU A 234 2.99 -0.76 0.84
CA LEU A 234 2.66 -1.83 1.78
C LEU A 234 3.07 -1.53 3.22
N VAL A 235 4.05 -0.63 3.47
CA VAL A 235 4.46 -0.23 4.83
C VAL A 235 3.28 0.33 5.62
N ASP A 236 2.39 1.07 4.98
CA ASP A 236 1.25 1.72 5.65
C ASP A 236 0.19 0.73 6.14
N PHE A 237 0.17 -0.47 5.57
CA PHE A 237 -0.80 -1.51 5.90
C PHE A 237 -0.26 -2.56 6.87
N LEU A 238 0.97 -2.39 7.36
CA LEU A 238 1.53 -3.32 8.32
C LEU A 238 0.90 -3.11 9.70
N PRO A 239 0.67 -4.19 10.47
CA PRO A 239 0.23 -4.07 11.85
C PRO A 239 1.18 -3.16 12.64
N THR A 240 0.65 -2.27 13.47
CA THR A 240 1.50 -1.35 14.27
C THR A 240 2.40 -2.10 15.25
N SER A 241 1.96 -3.27 15.73
CA SER A 241 2.72 -4.10 16.65
C SER A 241 2.39 -5.59 16.53
N ASN A 242 3.11 -6.42 17.28
CA ASN A 242 2.88 -7.86 17.47
C ASN A 242 2.97 -8.66 16.17
N TRP A 243 3.98 -8.37 15.35
CA TRP A 243 4.16 -8.98 14.04
C TRP A 243 4.25 -10.50 14.08
N GLY A 244 4.82 -11.07 15.15
CA GLY A 244 4.84 -12.52 15.37
C GLY A 244 3.44 -13.16 15.41
N THR A 245 2.43 -12.42 15.87
CA THR A 245 1.02 -12.89 15.93
C THR A 245 0.29 -12.64 14.61
N HIS A 246 0.62 -11.57 13.91
CA HIS A 246 -0.09 -11.13 12.70
C HIS A 246 0.60 -11.55 11.41
N GLN A 247 1.43 -12.59 11.44
CA GLN A 247 2.16 -13.07 10.26
C GLN A 247 1.27 -13.54 9.11
N ASN A 248 0.01 -13.82 9.39
CA ASN A 248 -0.97 -14.20 8.39
C ASN A 248 -1.75 -13.01 7.82
N ASP A 249 -1.40 -11.77 8.19
CA ASP A 249 -1.94 -10.59 7.52
C ASP A 249 -1.50 -10.60 6.04
N ASN A 250 -2.46 -10.34 5.15
CA ASN A 250 -2.23 -10.43 3.72
C ASN A 250 -1.23 -9.38 3.24
N SER A 251 -1.37 -8.12 3.67
CA SER A 251 -0.45 -7.05 3.30
C SER A 251 0.95 -7.36 3.84
N PHE A 252 1.04 -7.93 5.04
CA PHE A 252 2.31 -8.31 5.64
C PHE A 252 2.96 -9.51 4.95
N ILE A 253 2.18 -10.49 4.46
CA ILE A 253 2.70 -11.58 3.65
C ILE A 253 3.29 -11.05 2.35
N VAL A 254 2.56 -10.19 1.62
CA VAL A 254 3.05 -9.60 0.36
C VAL A 254 4.29 -8.73 0.62
N PHE A 255 4.28 -7.90 1.66
CA PHE A 255 5.42 -7.06 2.04
C PHE A 255 6.68 -7.89 2.26
N ARG A 256 6.64 -8.90 3.13
CA ARG A 256 7.81 -9.74 3.45
C ARG A 256 8.34 -10.48 2.23
N ASP A 257 7.42 -10.99 1.41
CA ASP A 257 7.78 -11.72 0.19
C ASP A 257 8.43 -10.80 -0.83
N LEU A 258 7.86 -9.61 -1.05
CA LEU A 258 8.39 -8.61 -1.98
C LEU A 258 9.72 -8.03 -1.52
N HIS A 259 9.84 -7.69 -0.23
CA HIS A 259 11.10 -7.22 0.38
C HIS A 259 12.22 -8.25 0.19
N SER A 260 11.93 -9.51 0.49
CA SER A 260 12.86 -10.63 0.29
C SER A 260 13.23 -10.82 -1.19
N LEU A 261 12.26 -10.73 -2.09
CA LEU A 261 12.48 -10.87 -3.54
C LEU A 261 13.39 -9.77 -4.07
N LEU A 262 13.09 -8.50 -3.77
CA LEU A 262 13.87 -7.35 -4.22
C LEU A 262 15.28 -7.37 -3.64
N SER A 263 15.41 -7.75 -2.36
CA SER A 263 16.72 -7.92 -1.71
C SER A 263 17.55 -9.01 -2.38
N ALA A 264 16.96 -10.19 -2.61
CA ALA A 264 17.64 -11.31 -3.26
C ALA A 264 18.02 -11.02 -4.72
N ALA A 265 17.21 -10.21 -5.41
CA ALA A 265 17.48 -9.76 -6.77
C ALA A 265 18.52 -8.63 -6.85
N GLY A 266 18.93 -8.02 -5.74
CA GLY A 266 19.74 -6.80 -5.74
C GLY A 266 19.02 -5.61 -6.38
N ARG A 267 17.68 -5.57 -6.28
CA ARG A 267 16.80 -4.54 -6.87
C ARG A 267 15.95 -3.81 -5.82
N LEU A 268 16.30 -3.91 -4.54
CA LEU A 268 15.76 -3.07 -3.48
C LEU A 268 16.45 -1.70 -3.55
N SER A 269 15.85 -0.76 -4.27
CA SER A 269 16.39 0.59 -4.47
C SER A 269 15.85 1.59 -3.45
N ALA A 270 14.57 1.45 -3.07
CA ALA A 270 14.01 2.25 -2.00
C ALA A 270 14.59 1.83 -0.65
N LYS A 271 14.92 2.80 0.21
CA LYS A 271 15.29 2.51 1.59
C LYS A 271 14.06 2.07 2.36
N VAL A 272 13.96 0.77 2.61
CA VAL A 272 12.94 0.14 3.44
C VAL A 272 13.61 -0.86 4.37
N ASP A 273 14.08 -0.37 5.52
CA ASP A 273 14.65 -1.22 6.55
C ASP A 273 13.56 -2.10 7.16
N TYR A 274 13.84 -3.39 7.32
CA TYR A 274 12.90 -4.35 7.90
C TYR A 274 13.65 -5.37 8.75
N ALA A 275 13.26 -5.45 10.02
CA ALA A 275 13.72 -6.46 10.95
C ALA A 275 12.54 -7.35 11.33
N PRO A 276 12.57 -8.67 11.03
CA PRO A 276 11.56 -9.59 11.51
C PRO A 276 11.47 -9.56 13.04
N SER A 277 10.25 -9.48 13.56
CA SER A 277 9.98 -9.58 14.98
C SER A 277 9.33 -10.92 15.29
N ALA A 278 9.92 -11.64 16.24
CA ALA A 278 9.44 -12.92 16.76
C ALA A 278 9.43 -12.83 18.29
N GLY A 279 8.44 -12.11 18.82
CA GLY A 279 8.20 -11.98 20.26
C GLY A 279 6.81 -12.46 20.65
N PRO A 280 6.58 -12.74 21.94
CA PRO A 280 5.22 -12.97 22.43
C PRO A 280 4.35 -11.73 22.18
N LYS A 281 3.04 -11.92 22.07
CA LYS A 281 2.09 -10.81 21.99
C LYS A 281 2.23 -9.93 23.23
N GLN A 282 2.35 -8.62 23.02
CA GLN A 282 2.42 -7.61 24.06
C GLN A 282 1.32 -6.57 23.86
N ARG A 283 0.69 -6.16 24.98
CA ARG A 283 -0.19 -4.98 25.03
C ARG A 283 -1.28 -4.92 23.94
N GLU A 284 -1.80 -6.08 23.54
CA GLU A 284 -2.90 -6.16 22.56
C GLU A 284 -4.07 -6.98 23.11
N GLN A 285 -5.20 -6.30 23.24
CA GLN A 285 -6.48 -6.90 23.55
C GLN A 285 -7.07 -7.48 22.27
N GLN A 286 -7.48 -8.75 22.31
CA GLN A 286 -8.12 -9.41 21.18
C GLN A 286 -9.41 -10.07 21.65
N SER A 287 -10.45 -9.96 20.84
CA SER A 287 -11.63 -10.80 21.00
C SER A 287 -11.28 -12.26 20.68
N PHE A 288 -12.08 -13.20 21.17
CA PHE A 288 -11.90 -14.62 20.86
C PHE A 288 -11.91 -14.89 19.34
N GLY A 289 -12.83 -14.25 18.62
CA GLY A 289 -12.87 -14.30 17.15
C GLY A 289 -11.59 -13.74 16.51
N GLY A 290 -11.11 -12.59 16.98
CA GLY A 290 -9.84 -12.01 16.54
C GLY A 290 -8.66 -12.94 16.76
N TRP A 291 -8.55 -13.58 17.92
CA TRP A 291 -7.52 -14.58 18.20
C TRP A 291 -7.59 -15.76 17.22
N LEU A 292 -8.78 -16.31 16.95
CA LEU A 292 -8.93 -17.39 15.97
C LEU A 292 -8.43 -16.98 14.57
N THR A 293 -8.64 -15.72 14.17
CA THR A 293 -8.14 -15.25 12.86
C THR A 293 -6.61 -15.29 12.76
N THR A 294 -5.87 -15.14 13.86
CA THR A 294 -4.39 -15.21 13.89
C THR A 294 -3.86 -16.63 13.66
N LEU A 295 -4.70 -17.65 13.87
CA LEU A 295 -4.35 -19.06 13.69
C LEU A 295 -4.54 -19.55 12.25
N ILE A 296 -5.16 -18.74 11.38
CA ILE A 296 -5.36 -19.10 9.98
C ILE A 296 -3.98 -19.21 9.30
N PRO A 297 -3.66 -20.33 8.64
CA PRO A 297 -2.38 -20.49 7.96
C PRO A 297 -2.19 -19.42 6.87
N ALA A 298 -0.99 -18.83 6.78
CA ALA A 298 -0.68 -17.79 5.79
C ALA A 298 -1.01 -18.22 4.35
N ALA A 299 -0.68 -19.46 3.97
CA ALA A 299 -1.00 -20.00 2.65
C ALA A 299 -2.51 -20.06 2.36
N MET A 300 -3.34 -20.22 3.38
CA MET A 300 -4.80 -20.16 3.23
C MET A 300 -5.25 -18.72 3.01
N THR A 301 -4.72 -17.77 3.80
CA THR A 301 -5.00 -16.35 3.62
C THR A 301 -4.64 -15.88 2.22
N GLU A 302 -3.44 -16.21 1.72
CA GLU A 302 -3.01 -15.84 0.37
C GLU A 302 -3.96 -16.36 -0.72
N ARG A 303 -4.40 -17.62 -0.62
CA ARG A 303 -5.36 -18.20 -1.57
C ARG A 303 -6.70 -17.48 -1.54
N THR A 304 -7.21 -17.14 -0.36
CA THR A 304 -8.47 -16.41 -0.22
C THR A 304 -8.36 -14.98 -0.76
N SER A 305 -7.22 -14.32 -0.53
CA SER A 305 -6.97 -12.98 -1.05
C SER A 305 -6.85 -12.95 -2.57
N ALA A 306 -6.10 -13.88 -3.16
CA ALA A 306 -6.01 -14.05 -4.61
C ALA A 306 -7.40 -14.26 -5.23
N ALA A 307 -8.22 -15.15 -4.65
CA ALA A 307 -9.59 -15.36 -5.10
C ALA A 307 -10.47 -14.10 -4.97
N SER A 308 -10.24 -13.28 -3.95
CA SER A 308 -10.95 -12.00 -3.81
C SER A 308 -10.56 -11.00 -4.90
N VAL A 309 -9.26 -10.83 -5.16
CA VAL A 309 -8.75 -9.90 -6.18
C VAL A 309 -9.18 -10.32 -7.60
N ARG A 310 -9.23 -11.63 -7.89
CA ARG A 310 -9.80 -12.13 -9.15
C ARG A 310 -11.27 -11.76 -9.30
N ARG A 311 -12.09 -12.01 -8.27
CA ARG A 311 -13.51 -11.63 -8.29
C ARG A 311 -13.72 -10.12 -8.44
N PHE A 312 -12.92 -9.30 -7.79
CA PHE A 312 -12.97 -7.85 -7.99
C PHE A 312 -12.62 -7.49 -9.43
N SER A 313 -11.57 -8.07 -10.00
CA SER A 313 -11.18 -7.81 -11.39
C SER A 313 -12.24 -8.25 -12.40
N GLU A 314 -12.80 -9.45 -12.24
CA GLU A 314 -13.86 -9.99 -13.09
C GLU A 314 -15.10 -9.08 -13.13
N ARG A 315 -15.49 -8.47 -12.00
CA ARG A 315 -16.67 -7.59 -11.91
C ARG A 315 -16.59 -6.33 -12.77
N ILE A 316 -15.39 -5.85 -13.01
CA ILE A 316 -15.15 -4.62 -13.79
C ILE A 316 -14.58 -4.92 -15.17
N GLY A 317 -14.50 -6.19 -15.57
CA GLY A 317 -13.89 -6.59 -16.84
C GLY A 317 -12.37 -6.41 -16.90
N HIS A 318 -11.69 -6.27 -15.77
CA HIS A 318 -10.23 -6.19 -15.70
C HIS A 318 -9.59 -7.57 -15.88
N SER A 319 -8.67 -7.67 -16.82
CA SER A 319 -7.87 -8.86 -17.06
C SER A 319 -6.69 -8.94 -16.10
N MET A 320 -6.62 -10.04 -15.36
CA MET A 320 -5.47 -10.39 -14.51
C MET A 320 -4.33 -11.07 -15.31
N THR A 321 -4.46 -11.18 -16.64
CA THR A 321 -3.40 -11.77 -17.47
C THR A 321 -2.21 -10.82 -17.56
N TYR A 322 -1.02 -11.40 -17.46
CA TYR A 322 0.24 -10.72 -17.71
C TYR A 322 1.20 -11.63 -18.46
N THR A 323 2.19 -11.05 -19.11
CA THR A 323 3.30 -11.78 -19.75
C THR A 323 4.63 -11.15 -19.35
N LEU A 324 5.53 -11.93 -18.76
CA LEU A 324 6.93 -11.53 -18.62
C LEU A 324 7.66 -11.79 -19.93
N ARG A 325 8.29 -10.75 -20.48
CA ARG A 325 9.11 -10.84 -21.70
C ARG A 325 10.57 -11.06 -21.32
N TRP A 326 11.20 -12.04 -21.95
CA TRP A 326 12.59 -12.44 -21.67
C TRP A 326 13.39 -12.46 -22.99
N LYS A 327 14.69 -12.18 -22.89
CA LYS A 327 15.64 -12.29 -24.00
C LYS A 327 15.86 -13.73 -24.47
#